data_AF-A0AAW3UUA4-F1
#
_entry.id   AF-A0AAW3UUA4-F1
#
_cell.length_a   1.000
_cell.length_b   1.000
_cell.length_c   1.000
_cell.angle_alpha   90.00
_cell.angle_beta   90.00
_cell.angle_gamma   90.00
#
_symmetry.space_group_name_H-M   'P 1'
#
loop_
_entity.id
_entity.type
_entity.pdbx_description
1 polymer ?
#
loop_
_entity_poly.entity_id
_entity_poly.type
_entity_poly.pdbx_seq_one_letter_code
_entity_poly.pdbx_strand_id
1 'polypeptide(L)'
;MNQLIRILNDGDRETLAWLRKHVGDVRVAAAARHLGGNGKPYLSAVCRYLGVRPPTPHQQPRPVSDCTVGDNYLAQIRLLLAERNQVSLKHQR
;
A
#
# COMPACT_ATOMS: atom_id res chain seq x y z
N MET A 1 14.68 -7.03 12.87
CA MET A 1 15.33 -5.92 12.13
C MET A 1 14.32 -5.09 11.32
N ASN A 2 13.10 -4.82 11.85
CA ASN A 2 11.95 -4.41 11.01
C ASN A 2 11.49 -2.95 11.18
N GLN A 3 12.28 -2.07 11.79
CA GLN A 3 11.82 -0.72 12.14
C GLN A 3 12.78 0.41 11.73
N LEU A 4 13.71 0.14 10.82
CA LEU A 4 14.68 1.13 10.33
C LEU A 4 14.20 1.90 9.10
N ILE A 5 13.17 1.42 8.41
CA ILE A 5 12.69 1.99 7.14
C ILE A 5 11.20 2.26 7.26
N ARG A 6 10.74 3.39 6.71
CA ARG A 6 9.33 3.74 6.67
C ARG A 6 8.63 2.92 5.60
N ILE A 7 7.61 2.17 6.01
CA ILE A 7 6.75 1.34 5.15
C ILE A 7 5.35 1.97 5.20
N LEU A 8 4.83 2.42 4.05
CA LEU A 8 3.52 3.05 3.94
C LEU A 8 2.50 2.13 3.26
N ASN A 9 2.93 1.40 2.23
CA ASN A 9 2.04 0.60 1.39
C ASN A 9 2.49 -0.88 1.30
N ASP A 10 1.60 -1.75 0.82
CA ASP A 10 1.93 -3.15 0.51
C ASP A 10 3.08 -3.25 -0.51
N GLY A 11 3.13 -2.34 -1.50
CA GLY A 11 4.23 -2.27 -2.46
C GLY A 11 5.59 -1.98 -1.81
N ASP A 12 5.64 -1.23 -0.70
CA ASP A 12 6.88 -1.01 0.04
C ASP A 12 7.34 -2.30 0.73
N ARG A 13 6.40 -3.13 1.20
CA ARG A 13 6.71 -4.43 1.82
C ARG A 13 7.29 -5.40 0.80
N GLU A 14 6.70 -5.45 -0.40
CA GLU A 14 7.22 -6.27 -1.51
C GLU A 14 8.62 -5.81 -1.93
N THR A 15 8.80 -4.51 -2.06
CA THR A 15 10.10 -3.93 -2.42
C THR A 15 11.15 -4.21 -1.34
N LEU A 16 10.77 -4.15 -0.05
CA LEU A 16 11.67 -4.53 1.04
C LEU A 16 12.04 -6.01 0.97
N ALA A 17 11.07 -6.91 0.74
CA ALA A 17 11.34 -8.33 0.61
C ALA A 17 12.29 -8.62 -0.56
N TRP A 18 12.10 -7.92 -1.69
CA TRP A 18 13.00 -8.01 -2.84
C TRP A 18 14.42 -7.54 -2.49
N LEU A 19 14.56 -6.39 -1.83
CA LEU A 19 15.85 -5.84 -1.39
C LEU A 19 16.58 -6.81 -0.46
N ARG A 20 15.86 -7.40 0.50
CA ARG A 20 16.42 -8.39 1.43
C ARG A 20 16.94 -9.62 0.70
N LYS A 21 16.21 -10.08 -0.32
CA LYS A 21 16.60 -11.25 -1.14
C LYS A 21 17.78 -10.97 -2.08
N HIS A 22 17.87 -9.78 -2.67
CA HIS A 22 18.87 -9.47 -3.71
C HIS A 22 20.11 -8.76 -3.18
N VAL A 23 19.96 -7.87 -2.20
CA VAL A 23 21.06 -7.06 -1.66
C VAL A 23 21.55 -7.59 -0.31
N GLY A 24 20.70 -8.33 0.41
CA GLY A 24 20.99 -8.91 1.70
C GLY A 24 20.64 -7.99 2.87
N ASP A 25 20.17 -8.59 3.95
CA ASP A 25 19.68 -7.90 5.15
C ASP A 25 20.68 -6.92 5.76
N VAL A 26 21.95 -7.31 5.81
CA VAL A 26 23.02 -6.52 6.44
C VAL A 26 23.26 -5.20 5.69
N ARG A 27 23.30 -5.24 4.35
CA ARG A 27 23.52 -4.05 3.52
C ARG A 27 22.33 -3.11 3.54
N VAL A 28 21.12 -3.66 3.54
CA VAL A 28 19.87 -2.87 3.66
C VAL A 28 19.81 -2.18 5.04
N ALA A 29 20.15 -2.88 6.12
CA ALA A 29 20.19 -2.29 7.45
C ALA A 29 21.27 -1.22 7.61
N ALA A 30 22.45 -1.41 7.00
CA ALA A 30 23.52 -0.41 7.00
C ALA A 30 23.10 0.87 6.25
N ALA A 31 22.49 0.72 5.07
CA ALA A 31 21.95 1.84 4.30
C ALA A 31 20.84 2.58 5.06
N ALA A 32 19.92 1.84 5.69
CA ALA A 32 18.84 2.45 6.47
C ALA A 32 19.36 3.22 7.69
N ARG A 33 20.42 2.71 8.36
CA ARG A 33 21.09 3.41 9.46
C ARG A 33 21.82 4.65 8.99
N HIS A 34 22.53 4.58 7.87
CA HIS A 34 23.22 5.73 7.29
C HIS A 34 22.26 6.87 6.92
N LEU A 35 21.07 6.52 6.41
CA LEU A 35 20.03 7.49 6.06
C LEU A 35 19.13 7.88 7.24
N GLY A 36 19.28 7.22 8.40
CA GLY A 36 18.40 7.34 9.56
C GLY A 36 18.58 8.59 10.42
N GLY A 37 19.41 9.54 10.00
CA GLY A 37 19.85 10.68 10.83
C GLY A 37 18.74 11.61 11.34
N ASN A 38 17.58 11.68 10.66
CA ASN A 38 16.44 12.52 11.08
C ASN A 38 15.11 11.74 11.15
N GLY A 39 15.18 10.41 11.25
CA GLY A 39 14.00 9.52 11.30
C GLY A 39 14.10 8.33 10.37
N LYS A 40 13.01 7.57 10.23
CA LYS A 40 12.96 6.38 9.36
C LYS A 40 13.01 6.80 7.88
N PRO A 41 14.08 6.51 7.13
CA PRO A 41 14.14 6.83 5.70
C PRO A 41 13.04 6.13 4.91
N TYR A 42 12.61 6.76 3.83
CA TYR A 42 11.72 6.14 2.84
C TYR A 42 12.47 5.04 2.09
N LEU A 43 11.73 4.02 1.67
CA LEU A 43 12.27 2.88 0.94
C LEU A 43 12.90 3.30 -0.42
N SER A 44 12.35 4.32 -1.06
CA SER A 44 12.89 4.93 -2.29
C SER A 44 14.27 5.55 -2.10
N ALA A 45 14.54 6.17 -0.94
CA ALA A 45 15.84 6.73 -0.60
C ALA A 45 16.88 5.62 -0.38
N VAL A 46 16.47 4.54 0.29
CA VAL A 46 17.33 3.36 0.50
C VAL A 46 17.68 2.69 -0.83
N CYS A 47 16.71 2.52 -1.74
CA CYS A 47 16.97 1.98 -3.09
C CYS A 47 17.98 2.85 -3.86
N ARG A 48 17.80 4.17 -3.83
CA ARG A 48 18.70 5.13 -4.49
C ARG A 48 20.11 5.07 -3.91
N TYR A 49 20.24 5.02 -2.59
CA TYR A 49 21.54 4.91 -1.91
C TYR A 49 22.27 3.61 -2.23
N LEU A 50 21.53 2.51 -2.32
CA LEU A 50 22.08 1.21 -2.69
C LEU A 50 22.36 1.08 -4.20
N GLY A 51 21.99 2.08 -5.01
CA GLY A 51 22.14 2.05 -6.46
C GLY A 51 21.29 0.98 -7.15
N VAL A 52 20.29 0.44 -6.45
CA VAL A 52 19.44 -0.64 -6.96
C VAL A 52 18.09 -0.06 -7.36
N ARG A 53 17.65 -0.44 -8.56
CA ARG A 53 16.29 -0.22 -8.98
C ARG A 53 15.52 -1.52 -8.70
N PRO A 54 14.56 -1.53 -7.76
CA PRO A 54 13.70 -2.69 -7.64
C PRO A 54 13.01 -2.93 -8.98
N PRO A 55 12.74 -4.19 -9.34
CA PRO A 55 11.88 -4.47 -10.49
C PRO A 55 10.63 -3.65 -10.26
N THR A 56 10.30 -2.79 -11.24
CA THR A 56 9.08 -1.98 -11.24
C THR A 56 7.98 -2.86 -10.68
N PRO A 57 7.20 -2.43 -9.68
CA PRO A 57 6.13 -3.27 -9.17
C PRO A 57 5.30 -3.60 -10.39
N HIS A 58 5.47 -4.83 -10.88
CA HIS A 58 4.46 -5.45 -11.68
C HIS A 58 3.27 -5.30 -10.75
N GLN A 59 2.30 -4.48 -11.15
CA GLN A 59 0.95 -4.71 -10.71
C GLN A 59 0.68 -6.14 -11.19
N GLN A 60 1.16 -7.13 -10.43
CA GLN A 60 0.64 -8.46 -10.51
C GLN A 60 -0.84 -8.20 -10.37
N PRO A 61 -1.67 -8.59 -11.36
CA PRO A 61 -3.10 -8.43 -11.23
C PRO A 61 -3.44 -9.08 -9.89
N ARG A 62 -3.74 -8.24 -8.89
CA ARG A 62 -4.05 -8.70 -7.56
C ARG A 62 -5.20 -9.67 -7.81
N PRO A 63 -5.09 -10.95 -7.43
CA PRO A 63 -6.21 -11.87 -7.63
C PRO A 63 -7.40 -11.15 -7.02
N VAL A 64 -8.39 -10.86 -7.86
CA VAL A 64 -9.59 -10.15 -7.43
C VAL A 64 -10.13 -11.03 -6.31
N SER A 65 -9.93 -10.58 -5.07
CA SER A 65 -10.43 -11.31 -3.92
C SER A 65 -11.93 -11.43 -4.11
N ASP A 66 -12.56 -12.49 -3.62
CA ASP A 66 -14.02 -12.64 -3.70
C ASP A 66 -14.70 -11.45 -3.01
N CYS A 67 -14.97 -10.40 -3.80
CA CYS A 67 -15.57 -9.15 -3.37
C CYS A 67 -17.09 -9.29 -3.21
N THR A 68 -17.64 -10.50 -3.33
CA THR A 68 -19.06 -10.80 -3.26
C THR A 68 -19.73 -10.21 -2.02
N VAL A 69 -19.05 -10.28 -0.87
CA VAL A 69 -19.50 -9.65 0.38
C VAL A 69 -19.52 -8.13 0.25
N GLY A 70 -18.44 -7.53 -0.27
CA GLY A 70 -18.34 -6.08 -0.50
C GLY A 70 -19.37 -5.56 -1.51
N ASP A 71 -19.59 -6.30 -2.60
CA ASP A 71 -20.56 -5.99 -3.64
C ASP A 71 -22.00 -6.03 -3.08
N ASN A 72 -22.31 -7.01 -2.24
CA ASN A 72 -23.60 -7.10 -1.56
C ASN A 72 -23.83 -5.90 -0.62
N TYR A 73 -22.85 -5.54 0.21
CA TYR A 73 -22.97 -4.35 1.05
C TYR A 73 -23.09 -3.07 0.24
N LEU A 74 -22.31 -2.93 -0.83
CA LEU A 74 -22.36 -1.77 -1.71
C LEU A 74 -23.73 -1.64 -2.40
N ALA A 75 -24.33 -2.76 -2.82
CA ALA A 75 -25.69 -2.79 -3.35
C ALA A 75 -26.72 -2.34 -2.31
N GLN A 76 -26.63 -2.83 -1.07
CA GLN A 76 -27.53 -2.40 0.02
C GLN A 76 -27.38 -0.91 0.34
N ILE A 77 -26.15 -0.40 0.40
CA ILE A 77 -25.90 1.04 0.62
C ILE A 77 -26.55 1.87 -0.48
N ARG A 78 -26.40 1.47 -1.74
CA ARG A 78 -27.01 2.17 -2.88
C ARG A 78 -28.53 2.16 -2.81
N LEU A 79 -29.15 1.06 -2.39
CA LEU A 79 -30.60 0.99 -2.20
C LEU A 79 -31.09 1.95 -1.10
N LEU A 80 -30.43 1.95 0.06
CA LEU A 80 -30.79 2.85 1.18
C LEU A 80 -30.65 4.33 0.77
N LEU A 81 -29.57 4.67 0.07
CA LEU A 81 -29.36 6.03 -0.43
C LEU A 81 -30.40 6.42 -1.48
N ALA A 82 -30.77 5.51 -2.37
CA ALA A 82 -31.80 5.76 -3.38
C ALA A 82 -33.17 6.00 -2.73
N GLU A 83 -33.56 5.15 -1.76
CA GLU A 83 -34.82 5.29 -1.04
C GLU A 83 -34.89 6.63 -0.28
N ARG A 84 -33.82 6.99 0.44
CA ARG A 84 -33.74 8.26 1.15
C ARG A 84 -33.83 9.47 0.22
N ASN A 85 -33.21 9.40 -0.96
CA ASN A 85 -33.29 10.46 -1.95
C ASN A 85 -34.72 10.59 -2.52
N GLN A 86 -35.40 9.46 -2.78
CA GLN A 86 -36.79 9.46 -3.25
C GLN A 86 -37.77 10.01 -2.21
N VAL A 87 -37.56 9.72 -0.92
CA VAL A 87 -38.36 10.29 0.17
C VAL A 87 -38.14 11.80 0.27
N SER A 88 -36.89 12.26 0.14
CA SER A 88 -36.56 13.70 0.11
C SER A 88 -37.24 14.44 -1.04
N LEU A 89 -37.24 13.84 -2.24
CA LEU A 89 -37.88 14.42 -3.43
C LEU A 89 -39.41 14.49 -3.32
N LYS A 90 -40.04 13.55 -2.60
CA LYS A 90 -41.50 13.56 -2.36
C LYS A 90 -41.93 14.59 -1.32
N HIS A 91 -41.08 14.91 -0.35
CA HIS A 91 -41.38 15.92 0.68
C HIS A 91 -41.17 17.37 0.20
N GLN A 92 -40.50 17.55 -0.95
CA GLN A 92 -40.19 18.85 -1.56
C GLN A 92 -41.16 19.23 -2.70
N ARG A 93 -42.16 18.38 -2.98
CA ARG A 93 -43.21 18.61 -3.97
C ARG A 93 -44.54 18.96 -3.33
#